data_AF-A0A3N1I4D5-F1
#
_entry.id   AF-A0A3N1I4D5-F1
#
_cell.length_a   1.000
_cell.length_b   1.000
_cell.length_c   1.000
_cell.angle_alpha   90.00
_cell.angle_beta   90.00
_cell.angle_gamma   90.00
#
_symmetry.space_group_name_H-M   'P 1'
#
loop_
_entity.id
_entity.type
_entity.pdbx_description
1 polymer ?
#
loop_
_entity_poly.entity_id
_entity_poly.type
_entity_poly.pdbx_seq_one_letter_code
_entity_poly.pdbx_strand_id
1 'polypeptide(L)'
;MSVIDVKKVTELNLAENAPPVVLQDRETDILELVSVLYEAKKQIVAGIVAFALMGLAIASLLPQKWSSQAIVTPAETMQWHEMQQQLVKLQVLDIDTQITRGSVFELFIKKFQSQSLLEEYLASSPYILEQLKGADINPAELHRAVVNLAAKMKSTSNHNPADAAGSPYLAWTLSFVAPTAQDAQVVLQGYIDYVSAAVDKETMQNITNAVTVKILLEDSRLEQKRVHLTNLRNANIQRLNYALEIANAAGIKKPVYSSGMAVKDDPDFSVVLGADGIERKLAIEKSITDVAQLDADFNNHQYQLDQLRKITVEDTQFEPFKYQLSPSLPVTKDNPGKAIVILLAAMIGGVLACAVVLLRHAMSARRV
;
A
#
# COMPACT_ATOMS: atom_id res chain seq x y z
N MET A 1 -79.85 36.35 61.36
CA MET A 1 -79.54 35.06 61.99
C MET A 1 -80.65 34.09 61.61
N SER A 2 -80.26 32.93 61.06
CA SER A 2 -81.06 31.86 60.45
C SER A 2 -82.42 31.54 61.09
N VAL A 3 -83.45 31.31 60.25
CA VAL A 3 -84.56 30.36 60.49
C VAL A 3 -85.02 29.83 59.12
N ILE A 4 -84.44 28.73 58.65
CA ILE A 4 -85.03 27.38 58.54
C ILE A 4 -86.39 27.39 57.79
N ASP A 5 -86.33 26.97 56.53
CA ASP A 5 -87.46 26.84 55.61
C ASP A 5 -88.04 25.40 55.62
N VAL A 6 -89.32 25.32 55.24
CA VAL A 6 -90.32 24.36 55.71
C VAL A 6 -90.49 23.14 54.78
N LYS A 7 -90.80 21.98 55.39
CA LYS A 7 -91.29 20.74 54.74
C LYS A 7 -92.54 20.95 53.86
N LYS A 8 -92.59 20.33 52.67
CA LYS A 8 -93.53 19.25 52.26
C LYS A 8 -93.34 18.91 50.77
N VAL A 9 -92.96 17.68 50.41
CA VAL A 9 -93.77 16.48 50.06
C VAL A 9 -94.57 16.61 48.74
N THR A 10 -94.29 15.64 47.85
CA THR A 10 -95.09 15.01 46.77
C THR A 10 -95.21 15.67 45.38
N GLU A 11 -94.57 14.97 44.44
CA GLU A 11 -95.05 14.53 43.12
C GLU A 11 -95.66 15.54 42.14
N LEU A 12 -95.03 15.69 40.99
CA LEU A 12 -95.69 15.43 39.70
C LEU A 12 -94.67 15.21 38.57
N ASN A 13 -95.10 14.36 37.66
CA ASN A 13 -94.33 13.53 36.75
C ASN A 13 -94.29 14.14 35.34
N LEU A 14 -93.34 13.62 34.53
CA LEU A 14 -93.30 13.62 33.05
C LEU A 14 -93.16 14.97 32.32
N ALA A 15 -91.99 15.21 31.72
CA ALA A 15 -91.73 14.94 30.29
C ALA A 15 -90.36 15.52 29.89
N GLU A 16 -89.81 15.00 28.80
CA GLU A 16 -88.68 15.56 28.02
C GLU A 16 -87.29 14.96 28.32
N ASN A 17 -87.12 13.68 27.95
CA ASN A 17 -85.81 13.14 27.58
C ASN A 17 -85.56 13.47 26.10
N ALA A 18 -84.74 14.49 25.83
CA ALA A 18 -84.01 14.56 24.56
C ALA A 18 -82.97 13.42 24.55
N PRO A 19 -82.81 12.65 23.44
CA PRO A 19 -81.80 11.61 23.42
C PRO A 19 -80.40 12.24 23.43
N PRO A 20 -79.40 11.59 24.04
CA PRO A 20 -78.02 12.04 23.93
C PRO A 20 -77.58 11.94 22.47
N VAL A 21 -76.87 12.96 21.98
CA VAL A 21 -76.10 12.84 20.75
C VAL A 21 -75.05 11.77 21.01
N VAL A 22 -75.31 10.55 20.52
CA VAL A 22 -74.32 9.49 20.45
C VAL A 22 -73.29 9.98 19.43
N LEU A 23 -72.16 10.49 19.93
CA LEU A 23 -70.93 10.43 19.17
C LEU A 23 -70.70 8.93 18.94
N GLN A 24 -71.05 8.43 17.75
CA GLN A 24 -70.55 7.15 17.31
C GLN A 24 -69.04 7.28 17.32
N ASP A 25 -68.41 6.77 18.38
CA ASP A 25 -67.04 6.31 18.30
C ASP A 25 -67.04 5.29 17.16
N ARG A 26 -66.64 5.76 15.98
CA ARG A 26 -66.21 4.88 14.88
C ARG A 26 -64.94 4.20 15.37
N GLU A 27 -65.13 3.21 16.24
CA GLU A 27 -64.11 2.20 16.49
C GLU A 27 -63.72 1.67 15.13
N THR A 28 -62.43 1.74 14.82
CA THR A 28 -61.89 1.28 13.55
C THR A 28 -61.98 -0.24 13.61
N ASP A 29 -63.08 -0.81 13.09
CA ASP A 29 -63.29 -2.25 13.15
C ASP A 29 -62.27 -2.93 12.23
N ILE A 30 -61.28 -3.57 12.86
CA ILE A 30 -60.16 -4.23 12.17
C ILE A 30 -60.69 -5.33 11.25
N LEU A 31 -61.82 -5.95 11.61
CA LEU A 31 -62.47 -6.99 10.82
C LEU A 31 -63.13 -6.43 9.57
N GLU A 32 -63.71 -5.22 9.65
CA GLU A 32 -64.25 -4.49 8.50
C GLU A 32 -63.12 -4.07 7.54
N LEU A 33 -61.98 -3.63 8.08
CA LEU A 33 -60.81 -3.29 7.26
C LEU A 33 -60.29 -4.50 6.46
N VAL A 34 -60.26 -5.68 7.09
CA VAL A 34 -59.83 -6.94 6.46
C VAL A 34 -60.84 -7.39 5.39
N SER A 35 -62.15 -7.24 5.62
CA SER A 35 -63.17 -7.61 4.64
C SER A 35 -63.10 -6.73 3.38
N VAL A 36 -62.91 -5.41 3.56
CA VAL A 36 -62.72 -4.46 2.45
C VAL A 36 -61.48 -4.79 1.62
N LEU A 37 -60.37 -5.15 2.27
CA LEU A 37 -59.16 -5.59 1.57
C LEU A 37 -59.38 -6.93 0.83
N TYR A 38 -60.14 -7.86 1.41
CA TYR A 38 -60.45 -9.15 0.79
C TYR A 38 -61.36 -9.02 -0.44
N GLU A 39 -62.34 -8.13 -0.40
CA GLU A 39 -63.18 -7.81 -1.57
C GLU A 39 -62.36 -7.17 -2.69
N ALA A 40 -61.43 -6.29 -2.33
CA ALA A 40 -60.54 -5.62 -3.28
C ALA A 40 -59.33 -6.48 -3.71
N LYS A 41 -59.28 -7.78 -3.40
CA LYS A 41 -58.13 -8.67 -3.69
C LYS A 41 -57.63 -8.60 -5.13
N LYS A 42 -58.52 -8.44 -6.12
CA LYS A 42 -58.14 -8.32 -7.54
C LYS A 42 -57.37 -7.02 -7.82
N GLN A 43 -57.75 -5.91 -7.17
CA GLN A 43 -57.08 -4.62 -7.30
C GLN A 43 -55.73 -4.62 -6.59
N ILE A 44 -55.65 -5.24 -5.41
CA ILE A 44 -54.38 -5.41 -4.67
C ILE A 44 -53.40 -6.28 -5.46
N VAL A 45 -53.87 -7.42 -5.98
CA VAL A 45 -53.04 -8.29 -6.83
C VAL A 45 -52.60 -7.56 -8.11
N ALA A 46 -53.49 -6.81 -8.76
CA ALA A 46 -53.12 -6.00 -9.93
C ALA A 46 -52.05 -4.95 -9.60
N GLY A 47 -52.14 -4.30 -8.43
CA GLY A 47 -51.14 -3.35 -7.95
C GLY A 47 -49.78 -4.00 -7.69
N ILE A 48 -49.76 -5.16 -7.01
CA ILE A 48 -48.54 -5.94 -6.76
C ILE A 48 -47.88 -6.33 -8.09
N VAL A 49 -48.66 -6.85 -9.05
CA VAL A 49 -48.15 -7.26 -10.37
C VAL A 49 -47.60 -6.06 -11.15
N ALA A 50 -48.30 -4.92 -11.15
CA ALA A 50 -47.85 -3.71 -11.83
C ALA A 50 -46.51 -3.21 -11.28
N PHE A 51 -46.37 -3.16 -9.95
CA PHE A 51 -45.11 -2.78 -9.31
C PHE A 51 -44.01 -3.82 -9.48
N ALA A 52 -44.33 -5.12 -9.49
CA ALA A 52 -43.36 -6.18 -9.80
C ALA A 52 -42.82 -6.06 -11.24
N LEU A 53 -43.69 -5.76 -12.21
CA LEU A 53 -43.28 -5.48 -13.61
C LEU A 53 -42.42 -4.22 -13.71
N MET A 54 -42.77 -3.17 -12.96
CA MET A 54 -41.97 -1.95 -12.87
C MET A 54 -40.59 -2.25 -12.24
N GLY A 55 -40.55 -3.07 -11.19
CA GLY A 55 -39.32 -3.56 -10.58
C GLY A 55 -38.46 -4.39 -11.54
N LEU A 56 -39.07 -5.24 -12.37
CA LEU A 56 -38.36 -6.01 -13.41
C LEU A 56 -37.76 -5.10 -14.50
N ALA A 57 -38.50 -4.07 -14.92
CA ALA A 57 -38.01 -3.07 -15.86
C ALA A 57 -36.81 -2.32 -15.24
N ILE A 58 -36.95 -1.76 -14.05
CA ILE A 58 -35.87 -1.07 -13.33
C ILE A 58 -34.64 -1.99 -13.15
N ALA A 59 -34.85 -3.23 -12.71
CA ALA A 59 -33.77 -4.22 -12.53
C ALA A 59 -33.04 -4.59 -13.83
N SER A 60 -33.69 -4.41 -14.98
CA SER A 60 -33.08 -4.66 -16.29
C SER A 60 -32.37 -3.43 -16.87
N LEU A 61 -32.72 -2.22 -16.40
CA LEU A 61 -32.03 -0.98 -16.73
C LEU A 61 -30.82 -0.68 -15.80
N LEU A 62 -30.73 -1.31 -14.63
CA LEU A 62 -29.60 -1.10 -13.72
C LEU A 62 -28.27 -1.57 -14.36
N PRO A 63 -27.20 -0.74 -14.30
CA PRO A 63 -25.92 -1.09 -14.87
C PRO A 63 -25.36 -2.33 -14.17
N GLN A 64 -24.92 -3.29 -14.99
CA GLN A 64 -24.32 -4.53 -14.49
C GLN A 64 -22.90 -4.22 -13.98
N LYS A 65 -22.57 -4.74 -12.80
CA LYS A 65 -21.25 -4.59 -12.18
C LYS A 65 -20.66 -5.97 -11.98
N TRP A 66 -19.42 -6.13 -12.44
CA TRP A 66 -18.64 -7.34 -12.30
C TRP A 66 -17.34 -7.01 -11.59
N SER A 67 -17.04 -7.72 -10.50
CA SER A 67 -15.80 -7.58 -9.75
C SER A 67 -14.86 -8.73 -10.07
N SER A 68 -13.68 -8.41 -10.61
CA SER A 68 -12.57 -9.36 -10.65
C SER A 68 -11.80 -9.26 -9.34
N GLN A 69 -11.34 -10.40 -8.83
CA GLN A 69 -10.57 -10.48 -7.59
C GLN A 69 -9.30 -11.30 -7.79
N ALA A 70 -8.23 -10.89 -7.12
CA ALA A 70 -6.99 -11.63 -7.00
C ALA A 70 -6.55 -11.64 -5.53
N ILE A 71 -5.96 -12.74 -5.08
CA ILE A 71 -5.40 -12.87 -3.73
C ILE A 71 -3.90 -13.08 -3.88
N VAL A 72 -3.13 -12.17 -3.30
CA VAL A 72 -1.66 -12.17 -3.37
C VAL A 72 -1.04 -12.34 -1.99
N THR A 73 0.11 -12.99 -1.94
CA THR A 73 0.94 -13.22 -0.75
C THR A 73 2.40 -12.91 -1.06
N PRO A 74 3.29 -12.73 -0.07
CA PRO A 74 4.72 -12.55 -0.34
C PRO A 74 5.28 -13.66 -1.25
N ALA A 75 6.25 -13.31 -2.10
CA ALA A 75 6.88 -14.26 -3.01
C ALA A 75 7.45 -15.50 -2.27
N GLU A 76 7.34 -16.66 -2.90
CA GLU A 76 7.88 -17.90 -2.34
C GLU A 76 9.41 -17.93 -2.41
N THR A 77 10.04 -18.81 -1.63
CA THR A 77 11.51 -18.94 -1.59
C THR A 77 12.07 -19.34 -2.95
N MET A 78 11.36 -20.17 -3.71
CA MET A 78 11.80 -20.63 -5.03
C MET A 78 11.73 -19.51 -6.08
N GLN A 79 10.67 -18.68 -6.06
CA GLN A 79 10.55 -17.51 -6.95
C GLN A 79 11.65 -16.48 -6.67
N TRP A 80 12.06 -16.35 -5.40
CA TRP A 80 13.08 -15.40 -4.97
C TRP A 80 14.53 -15.91 -5.12
N HIS A 81 14.73 -17.12 -5.64
CA HIS A 81 16.04 -17.78 -5.54
C HIS A 81 17.16 -17.01 -6.26
N GLU A 82 16.92 -16.56 -7.49
CA GLU A 82 17.91 -15.81 -8.28
C GLU A 82 18.27 -14.48 -7.60
N MET A 83 17.26 -13.75 -7.15
CA MET A 83 17.44 -12.52 -6.37
C MET A 83 18.23 -12.77 -5.08
N GLN A 84 17.90 -13.84 -4.34
CA GLN A 84 18.63 -14.21 -3.12
C GLN A 84 20.11 -14.48 -3.41
N GLN A 85 20.43 -15.18 -4.50
CA GLN A 85 21.83 -15.43 -4.88
C GLN A 85 22.58 -14.14 -5.17
N GLN A 86 21.96 -13.19 -5.89
CA GLN A 86 22.54 -11.89 -6.16
C GLN A 86 22.78 -11.09 -4.86
N LEU A 87 21.78 -11.01 -3.99
CA LEU A 87 21.90 -10.29 -2.71
C LEU A 87 23.01 -10.88 -1.82
N VAL A 88 23.18 -12.21 -1.80
CA VAL A 88 24.28 -12.86 -1.05
C VAL A 88 25.65 -12.48 -1.63
N LYS A 89 25.80 -12.43 -2.96
CA LYS A 89 27.06 -11.96 -3.59
C LYS A 89 27.40 -10.53 -3.18
N LEU A 90 26.41 -9.66 -3.07
CA LEU A 90 26.58 -8.28 -2.61
C LEU A 90 26.92 -8.22 -1.12
N GLN A 91 26.29 -9.06 -0.29
CA GLN A 91 26.55 -9.11 1.15
C GLN A 91 27.98 -9.56 1.46
N VAL A 92 28.56 -10.49 0.69
CA VAL A 92 29.97 -10.89 0.82
C VAL A 92 30.93 -9.70 0.58
N LEU A 93 30.49 -8.72 -0.20
CA LEU A 93 31.24 -7.49 -0.50
C LEU A 93 30.81 -6.31 0.39
N ASP A 94 30.20 -6.62 1.53
CA ASP A 94 29.80 -5.65 2.56
C ASP A 94 28.83 -4.58 2.02
N ILE A 95 27.93 -4.99 1.12
CA ILE A 95 26.78 -4.20 0.65
C ILE A 95 25.53 -4.79 1.28
N ASP A 96 25.00 -4.11 2.30
CA ASP A 96 23.68 -4.42 2.87
C ASP A 96 22.60 -3.60 2.17
N THR A 97 21.78 -4.27 1.38
CA THR A 97 20.65 -3.61 0.67
C THR A 97 19.38 -3.57 1.50
N GLN A 98 19.29 -4.37 2.59
CA GLN A 98 18.07 -4.59 3.38
C GLN A 98 16.84 -5.05 2.56
N ILE A 99 17.05 -5.52 1.33
CA ILE A 99 15.98 -5.99 0.45
C ILE A 99 15.60 -7.42 0.87
N THR A 100 14.31 -7.62 1.15
CA THR A 100 13.74 -8.91 1.52
C THR A 100 12.46 -9.18 0.74
N ARG A 101 12.02 -10.44 0.70
CA ARG A 101 10.71 -10.82 0.13
C ARG A 101 9.56 -10.03 0.74
N GLY A 102 9.61 -9.80 2.05
CA GLY A 102 8.60 -9.03 2.78
C GLY A 102 8.59 -7.57 2.37
N SER A 103 9.75 -6.91 2.37
CA SER A 103 9.84 -5.49 2.00
C SER A 103 9.44 -5.23 0.55
N VAL A 104 9.73 -6.17 -0.36
CA VAL A 104 9.36 -6.08 -1.77
C VAL A 104 7.86 -6.29 -1.97
N PHE A 105 7.26 -7.23 -1.23
CA PHE A 105 5.81 -7.39 -1.21
C PHE A 105 5.10 -6.15 -0.63
N GLU A 106 5.62 -5.57 0.46
CA GLU A 106 5.11 -4.32 1.03
C GLU A 106 5.22 -3.15 0.04
N LEU A 107 6.33 -3.06 -0.69
CA LEU A 107 6.50 -2.06 -1.76
C LEU A 107 5.48 -2.26 -2.89
N PHE A 108 5.19 -3.51 -3.26
CA PHE A 108 4.13 -3.83 -4.22
C PHE A 108 2.76 -3.33 -3.73
N ILE A 109 2.35 -3.66 -2.50
CA ILE A 109 1.07 -3.20 -1.94
C ILE A 109 1.02 -1.67 -1.87
N LYS A 110 2.11 -1.03 -1.42
CA LYS A 110 2.22 0.44 -1.36
C LYS A 110 2.05 1.08 -2.74
N LYS A 111 2.69 0.54 -3.78
CA LYS A 111 2.58 1.04 -5.15
C LYS A 111 1.19 0.76 -5.75
N PHE A 112 0.61 -0.41 -5.49
CA PHE A 112 -0.74 -0.74 -5.92
C PHE A 112 -1.77 0.26 -5.37
N GLN A 113 -1.61 0.67 -4.11
CA GLN A 113 -2.45 1.67 -3.44
C GLN A 113 -2.16 3.11 -3.87
N SER A 114 -1.10 3.36 -4.63
CA SER A 114 -0.74 4.70 -5.09
C SER A 114 -1.73 5.17 -6.14
N GLN A 115 -2.52 6.19 -5.79
CA GLN A 115 -3.48 6.79 -6.72
C GLN A 115 -2.79 7.32 -7.98
N SER A 116 -1.62 7.96 -7.85
CA SER A 116 -0.90 8.49 -9.00
C SER A 116 -0.46 7.41 -10.00
N LEU A 117 0.02 6.26 -9.52
CA LEU A 117 0.39 5.14 -10.42
C LEU A 117 -0.83 4.51 -11.09
N LEU A 118 -1.93 4.40 -10.36
CA LEU A 118 -3.19 3.92 -10.92
C LEU A 118 -3.71 4.86 -12.01
N GLU A 119 -3.68 6.17 -11.77
CA GLU A 119 -4.09 7.16 -12.76
C GLU A 119 -3.20 7.15 -14.00
N GLU A 120 -1.88 6.99 -13.83
CA GLU A 120 -0.91 6.87 -14.93
C GLU A 120 -1.17 5.62 -15.80
N TYR A 121 -1.37 4.47 -15.16
CA TYR A 121 -1.75 3.23 -15.85
C TYR A 121 -3.08 3.38 -16.59
N LEU A 122 -4.10 3.91 -15.91
CA LEU A 122 -5.43 4.09 -16.49
C LEU A 122 -5.42 5.07 -17.66
N ALA A 123 -4.67 6.17 -17.57
CA ALA A 123 -4.53 7.14 -18.65
C ALA A 123 -3.86 6.57 -19.91
N SER A 124 -3.02 5.54 -19.75
CA SER A 124 -2.34 4.84 -20.85
C SER A 124 -2.99 3.51 -21.24
N SER A 125 -4.02 3.06 -20.52
CA SER A 125 -4.65 1.76 -20.73
C SER A 125 -5.54 1.74 -21.98
N PRO A 126 -5.42 0.72 -22.86
CA PRO A 126 -6.29 0.55 -24.02
C PRO A 126 -7.79 0.55 -23.66
N TYR A 127 -8.15 0.04 -22.48
CA TYR A 127 -9.53 -0.01 -22.01
C TYR A 127 -10.19 1.38 -21.92
N ILE A 128 -9.48 2.37 -21.38
CA ILE A 128 -9.98 3.76 -21.29
C ILE A 128 -9.96 4.43 -22.65
N LEU A 129 -8.90 4.21 -23.43
CA LEU A 129 -8.78 4.79 -24.76
C LEU A 129 -9.89 4.31 -25.70
N GLU A 130 -10.30 3.04 -25.60
CA GLU A 130 -11.44 2.51 -26.36
C GLU A 130 -12.78 3.08 -25.89
N GLN A 131 -12.96 3.28 -24.58
CA GLN A 131 -14.18 3.87 -24.02
C GLN A 131 -14.36 5.35 -24.42
N LEU A 132 -13.27 6.03 -24.81
CA LEU A 132 -13.25 7.43 -25.23
C LEU A 132 -13.16 7.63 -26.76
N LYS A 133 -13.08 6.55 -27.56
CA LYS A 133 -13.16 6.64 -29.03
C LYS A 133 -14.53 7.17 -29.46
N GLY A 134 -14.59 8.46 -29.80
CA GLY A 134 -15.80 9.14 -30.28
C GLY A 134 -16.09 10.47 -29.60
N ALA A 135 -15.41 10.79 -28.49
CA ALA A 135 -15.41 12.11 -27.87
C ALA A 135 -14.14 12.87 -28.29
N ASP A 136 -14.27 14.14 -28.65
CA ASP A 136 -13.13 15.05 -28.73
C ASP A 136 -12.45 15.03 -27.35
N ILE A 137 -11.20 14.56 -27.27
CA ILE A 137 -10.58 14.18 -25.99
C ILE A 137 -10.27 15.44 -25.20
N ASN A 138 -11.25 15.92 -24.44
CA ASN A 138 -11.06 17.01 -23.49
C ASN A 138 -10.19 16.49 -22.33
N PRO A 139 -9.01 17.08 -22.05
CA PRO A 139 -8.13 16.62 -20.98
C PRO A 139 -8.81 16.55 -19.60
N ALA A 140 -9.78 17.43 -19.34
CA ALA A 140 -10.53 17.43 -18.08
C ALA A 140 -11.51 16.25 -17.97
N GLU A 141 -12.10 15.81 -19.09
CA GLU A 141 -13.00 14.65 -19.12
C GLU A 141 -12.25 13.34 -18.97
N LEU A 142 -11.07 13.22 -19.61
CA LEU A 142 -10.16 12.10 -19.43
C LEU A 142 -9.76 11.97 -17.96
N HIS A 143 -9.32 13.07 -17.34
CA HIS A 143 -8.93 13.06 -15.92
C HIS A 143 -10.09 12.63 -15.02
N ARG A 144 -11.30 13.18 -15.22
CA ARG A 144 -12.48 12.78 -14.44
C ARG A 144 -12.84 11.30 -14.63
N ALA A 145 -12.74 10.77 -15.85
CA ALA A 145 -13.00 9.37 -16.14
C ALA A 145 -11.99 8.46 -15.43
N VAL A 146 -10.71 8.82 -15.49
CA VAL A 146 -9.60 8.12 -14.81
C VAL A 146 -9.82 8.09 -13.29
N VAL A 147 -10.11 9.23 -12.65
CA VAL A 147 -10.38 9.29 -11.19
C VAL A 147 -11.57 8.42 -10.79
N ASN A 148 -12.67 8.46 -11.55
CA ASN A 148 -13.85 7.64 -11.27
C ASN A 148 -13.59 6.13 -11.43
N LEU A 149 -12.70 5.75 -12.34
CA LEU A 149 -12.28 4.36 -12.53
C LEU A 149 -11.29 3.94 -11.44
N ALA A 150 -10.36 4.80 -11.07
CA ALA A 150 -9.42 4.56 -9.98
C ALA A 150 -10.15 4.24 -8.67
N ALA A 151 -11.25 4.94 -8.37
CA ALA A 151 -12.10 4.67 -7.21
C ALA A 151 -12.75 3.26 -7.18
N LYS A 152 -12.76 2.53 -8.32
CA LYS A 152 -13.26 1.15 -8.41
C LYS A 152 -12.18 0.10 -8.18
N MET A 153 -10.91 0.50 -8.09
CA MET A 153 -9.80 -0.37 -7.68
C MET A 153 -9.75 -0.40 -6.14
N LYS A 154 -9.66 -1.59 -5.56
CA LYS A 154 -9.59 -1.76 -4.10
C LYS A 154 -8.56 -2.80 -3.72
N SER A 155 -7.94 -2.60 -2.56
CA SER A 155 -7.06 -3.58 -1.91
C SER A 155 -7.45 -3.70 -0.44
N THR A 156 -7.58 -4.93 0.08
CA THR A 156 -7.89 -5.19 1.49
C THR A 156 -6.93 -6.22 2.07
N SER A 157 -6.39 -5.98 3.27
CA SER A 157 -5.61 -6.98 3.99
C SER A 157 -6.52 -8.11 4.47
N ASN A 158 -6.14 -9.35 4.19
CA ASN A 158 -6.83 -10.55 4.68
C ASN A 158 -6.25 -11.02 6.02
N HIS A 159 -5.16 -10.39 6.47
CA HIS A 159 -4.55 -10.65 7.75
C HIS A 159 -5.07 -9.64 8.77
N ASN A 160 -5.85 -10.12 9.74
CA ASN A 160 -6.29 -9.35 10.89
C ASN A 160 -5.79 -10.05 12.17
N PRO A 161 -4.81 -9.48 12.89
CA PRO A 161 -4.22 -10.14 14.06
C PRO A 161 -5.21 -10.30 15.24
N ALA A 162 -6.35 -9.61 15.21
CA ALA A 162 -7.42 -9.75 16.22
C ALA A 162 -8.46 -10.83 15.87
N ASP A 163 -8.39 -11.43 14.68
CA ASP A 163 -9.41 -12.35 14.18
C ASP A 163 -8.84 -13.77 14.06
N ALA A 164 -9.22 -14.65 15.00
CA ALA A 164 -8.77 -16.04 15.01
C ALA A 164 -9.26 -16.86 13.81
N ALA A 165 -10.23 -16.34 13.04
CA ALA A 165 -10.71 -16.90 11.78
C ALA A 165 -9.99 -16.34 10.54
N GLY A 166 -9.07 -15.39 10.72
CA GLY A 166 -8.29 -14.78 9.64
C GLY A 166 -7.29 -15.75 8.99
N SER A 167 -6.75 -15.37 7.82
CA SER A 167 -5.74 -16.20 7.16
C SER A 167 -4.47 -16.30 8.03
N PRO A 168 -3.89 -17.51 8.20
CA PRO A 168 -2.71 -17.72 9.05
C PRO A 168 -1.42 -17.15 8.44
N TYR A 169 -1.50 -16.60 7.22
CA TYR A 169 -0.41 -15.99 6.48
C TYR A 169 -0.82 -14.59 5.99
N LEU A 170 0.18 -13.76 5.71
CA LEU A 170 -0.02 -12.43 5.12
C LEU A 170 -0.59 -12.58 3.70
N ALA A 171 -1.79 -12.07 3.48
CA ALA A 171 -2.44 -12.07 2.19
C ALA A 171 -3.24 -10.77 1.98
N TRP A 172 -3.35 -10.35 0.73
CA TRP A 172 -4.14 -9.19 0.32
C TRP A 172 -5.10 -9.58 -0.80
N THR A 173 -6.35 -9.14 -0.69
CA THR A 173 -7.32 -9.23 -1.79
C THR A 173 -7.28 -7.94 -2.59
N LEU A 174 -7.01 -8.05 -3.87
CA LEU A 174 -7.03 -6.97 -4.86
C LEU A 174 -8.27 -7.15 -5.71
N SER A 175 -8.98 -6.06 -6.02
CA SER A 175 -10.20 -6.15 -6.82
C SER A 175 -10.45 -4.92 -7.67
N PHE A 176 -11.14 -5.14 -8.80
CA PHE A 176 -11.57 -4.09 -9.69
C PHE A 176 -12.98 -4.36 -10.22
N VAL A 177 -13.81 -3.31 -10.27
CA VAL A 177 -15.20 -3.41 -10.71
C VAL A 177 -15.40 -2.74 -12.07
N ALA A 178 -15.90 -3.48 -13.05
CA ALA A 178 -16.18 -2.99 -14.40
C ALA A 178 -17.59 -3.38 -14.93
N PRO A 179 -18.06 -2.77 -16.04
CA PRO A 179 -19.34 -3.11 -16.65
C PRO A 179 -19.40 -4.51 -17.28
N THR A 180 -18.26 -5.09 -17.66
CA THR A 180 -18.16 -6.46 -18.17
C THR A 180 -17.17 -7.28 -17.35
N ALA A 181 -17.38 -8.60 -17.30
CA ALA A 181 -16.49 -9.53 -16.60
C ALA A 181 -15.06 -9.51 -17.19
N GLN A 182 -14.96 -9.40 -18.51
CA GLN A 182 -13.68 -9.39 -19.22
C GLN A 182 -12.88 -8.13 -18.89
N ASP A 183 -13.53 -6.95 -18.94
CA ASP A 183 -12.88 -5.68 -18.60
C ASP A 183 -12.40 -5.67 -17.15
N ALA A 184 -13.22 -6.21 -16.24
CA ALA A 184 -12.85 -6.29 -14.83
C ALA A 184 -11.56 -7.10 -14.64
N GLN A 185 -11.44 -8.23 -15.33
CA GLN A 185 -10.27 -9.10 -15.27
C GLN A 185 -9.05 -8.48 -15.93
N VAL A 186 -9.19 -8.00 -17.16
CA VAL A 186 -8.07 -7.46 -17.96
C VAL A 186 -7.47 -6.22 -17.29
N VAL A 187 -8.30 -5.31 -16.80
CA VAL A 187 -7.82 -4.09 -16.14
C VAL A 187 -7.11 -4.41 -14.82
N LEU A 188 -7.66 -5.35 -14.02
CA LEU A 188 -7.02 -5.77 -12.77
C LEU A 188 -5.67 -6.45 -13.03
N GLN A 189 -5.63 -7.41 -13.96
CA GLN A 189 -4.40 -8.11 -14.33
C GLN A 189 -3.35 -7.12 -14.84
N GLY A 190 -3.71 -6.28 -15.81
CA GLY A 190 -2.79 -5.32 -16.39
C GLY A 190 -2.26 -4.31 -15.37
N TYR A 191 -3.07 -3.89 -14.39
CA TYR A 191 -2.59 -3.01 -13.34
C TYR A 191 -1.64 -3.73 -12.38
N ILE A 192 -1.92 -4.98 -12.02
CA ILE A 192 -1.01 -5.80 -11.21
C ILE A 192 0.33 -5.97 -11.94
N ASP A 193 0.32 -6.26 -13.24
CA ASP A 193 1.53 -6.43 -14.05
C ASP A 193 2.32 -5.12 -14.15
N TYR A 194 1.63 -3.99 -14.37
CA TYR A 194 2.23 -2.66 -14.41
C TYR A 194 2.92 -2.30 -13.08
N VAL A 195 2.24 -2.54 -11.96
CA VAL A 195 2.80 -2.30 -10.62
C VAL A 195 3.99 -3.23 -10.35
N SER A 196 3.91 -4.49 -10.77
CA SER A 196 5.00 -5.47 -10.61
C SER A 196 6.25 -5.00 -11.35
N ALA A 197 6.13 -4.63 -12.63
CA ALA A 197 7.24 -4.08 -13.40
C ALA A 197 7.83 -2.80 -12.76
N ALA A 198 6.99 -1.95 -12.16
CA ALA A 198 7.46 -0.76 -11.45
C ALA A 198 8.21 -1.10 -10.14
N VAL A 199 7.79 -2.15 -9.43
CA VAL A 199 8.49 -2.67 -8.23
C VAL A 199 9.83 -3.26 -8.63
N ASP A 200 9.86 -4.09 -9.66
CA ASP A 200 11.08 -4.75 -10.15
C ASP A 200 12.11 -3.69 -10.54
N LYS A 201 11.70 -2.73 -11.37
CA LYS A 201 12.54 -1.62 -11.80
C LYS A 201 13.11 -0.82 -10.62
N GLU A 202 12.26 -0.42 -9.67
CA GLU A 202 12.72 0.35 -8.50
C GLU A 202 13.68 -0.48 -7.62
N THR A 203 13.39 -1.77 -7.44
CA THR A 203 14.23 -2.68 -6.64
C THR A 203 15.60 -2.85 -7.29
N MET A 204 15.66 -3.12 -8.59
CA MET A 204 16.92 -3.26 -9.34
C MET A 204 17.73 -1.95 -9.35
N GLN A 205 17.05 -0.81 -9.46
CA GLN A 205 17.70 0.50 -9.35
C GLN A 205 18.28 0.73 -7.95
N ASN A 206 17.56 0.37 -6.90
CA ASN A 206 18.05 0.48 -5.53
C ASN A 206 19.28 -0.40 -5.29
N ILE A 207 19.31 -1.62 -5.83
CA ILE A 207 20.48 -2.51 -5.79
C ILE A 207 21.68 -1.84 -6.49
N THR A 208 21.47 -1.33 -7.71
CA THR A 208 22.51 -0.67 -8.50
C THR A 208 23.05 0.58 -7.79
N ASN A 209 22.17 1.36 -7.17
CA ASN A 209 22.54 2.53 -6.39
C ASN A 209 23.36 2.15 -5.16
N ALA A 210 22.99 1.08 -4.44
CA ALA A 210 23.74 0.60 -3.29
C ALA A 210 25.19 0.21 -3.67
N VAL A 211 25.36 -0.51 -4.79
CA VAL A 211 26.69 -0.84 -5.34
C VAL A 211 27.47 0.43 -5.69
N THR A 212 26.84 1.38 -6.38
CA THR A 212 27.47 2.65 -6.80
C THR A 212 27.93 3.47 -5.59
N VAL A 213 27.09 3.57 -4.55
CA VAL A 213 27.43 4.27 -3.31
C VAL A 213 28.59 3.59 -2.58
N LYS A 214 28.61 2.24 -2.52
CA LYS A 214 29.74 1.51 -1.91
C LYS A 214 31.04 1.75 -2.67
N ILE A 215 31.02 1.71 -4.00
CA ILE A 215 32.20 2.00 -4.83
C ILE A 215 32.72 3.42 -4.54
N LEU A 216 31.83 4.41 -4.50
CA LEU A 216 32.21 5.81 -4.21
C LEU A 216 32.82 5.96 -2.81
N LEU A 217 32.25 5.27 -1.82
CA LEU A 217 32.73 5.28 -0.44
C LEU A 217 34.15 4.70 -0.33
N GLU A 218 34.38 3.51 -0.88
CA GLU A 218 35.70 2.85 -0.82
C GLU A 218 36.76 3.62 -1.61
N ASP A 219 36.40 4.17 -2.78
CA ASP A 219 37.29 5.04 -3.57
C ASP A 219 37.71 6.29 -2.78
N SER A 220 36.74 6.97 -2.17
CA SER A 220 37.00 8.15 -1.32
C SER A 220 37.86 7.81 -0.11
N ARG A 221 37.66 6.64 0.50
CA ARG A 221 38.44 6.17 1.65
C ARG A 221 39.90 5.90 1.26
N LEU A 222 40.13 5.27 0.11
CA LEU A 222 41.48 5.02 -0.40
C LEU A 222 42.21 6.33 -0.68
N GLU A 223 41.57 7.29 -1.33
CA GLU A 223 42.19 8.60 -1.58
C GLU A 223 42.55 9.33 -0.28
N GLN A 224 41.67 9.32 0.73
CA GLN A 224 41.99 9.86 2.05
C GLN A 224 43.16 9.14 2.72
N LYS A 225 43.20 7.80 2.66
CA LYS A 225 44.29 7.00 3.23
C LYS A 225 45.62 7.28 2.52
N ARG A 226 45.63 7.43 1.19
CA ARG A 226 46.82 7.79 0.41
C ARG A 226 47.38 9.15 0.85
N VAL A 227 46.52 10.16 1.01
CA VAL A 227 46.93 11.48 1.52
C VAL A 227 47.48 11.37 2.93
N HIS A 228 46.83 10.61 3.82
CA HIS A 228 47.30 10.39 5.18
C HIS A 228 48.70 9.74 5.22
N LEU A 229 48.91 8.67 4.46
CA LEU A 229 50.21 8.00 4.35
C LEU A 229 51.29 8.93 3.78
N THR A 230 50.93 9.78 2.82
CA THR A 230 51.83 10.80 2.27
C THR A 230 52.25 11.81 3.33
N ASN A 231 51.31 12.28 4.15
CA ASN A 231 51.59 13.21 5.24
C ASN A 231 52.47 12.58 6.32
N LEU A 232 52.22 11.31 6.68
CA LEU A 232 53.07 10.55 7.59
C LEU A 232 54.50 10.41 7.05
N ARG A 233 54.66 10.04 5.77
CA ARG A 233 55.98 10.00 5.12
C ARG A 233 56.68 11.36 5.20
N ASN A 234 55.98 12.44 4.86
CA ASN A 234 56.56 13.78 4.86
C ASN A 234 57.04 14.18 6.27
N ALA A 235 56.25 13.88 7.31
CA ALA A 235 56.65 14.09 8.70
C ALA A 235 57.86 13.22 9.10
N ASN A 236 57.88 11.96 8.68
CA ASN A 236 59.01 11.05 8.92
C ASN A 236 60.29 11.53 8.23
N ILE A 237 60.21 12.06 7.00
CA ILE A 237 61.35 12.67 6.31
C ILE A 237 61.93 13.83 7.14
N GLN A 238 61.08 14.70 7.70
CA GLN A 238 61.55 15.80 8.55
C GLN A 238 62.20 15.29 9.84
N ARG A 239 61.58 14.31 10.53
CA ARG A 239 62.20 13.69 11.70
C ARG A 239 63.55 13.04 11.38
N LEU A 240 63.66 12.35 10.24
CA LEU A 240 64.91 11.73 9.80
C LEU A 240 65.98 12.78 9.47
N ASN A 241 65.62 13.93 8.89
CA ASN A 241 66.56 15.04 8.70
C ASN A 241 67.09 15.54 10.05
N TYR A 242 66.22 15.80 11.04
CA TYR A 242 66.64 16.25 12.37
C TYR A 242 67.49 15.19 13.10
N ALA A 243 67.09 13.92 13.04
CA ALA A 243 67.87 12.82 13.61
C ALA A 243 69.27 12.71 12.96
N LEU A 244 69.37 12.94 11.65
CA LEU A 244 70.65 12.96 10.93
C LEU A 244 71.53 14.13 11.39
N GLU A 245 70.96 15.33 11.56
CA GLU A 245 71.67 16.51 12.09
C GLU A 245 72.21 16.25 13.51
N ILE A 246 71.35 15.73 14.39
CA ILE A 246 71.73 15.40 15.78
C ILE A 246 72.80 14.30 15.81
N ALA A 247 72.66 13.23 15.03
CA ALA A 247 73.64 12.14 14.96
C ALA A 247 75.01 12.64 14.48
N ASN A 248 75.03 13.53 13.47
CA ASN A 248 76.26 14.16 12.99
C ASN A 248 76.89 15.06 14.05
N ALA A 249 76.11 15.90 14.72
CA ALA A 249 76.58 16.78 15.79
C ALA A 249 77.13 16.00 17.00
N ALA A 250 76.50 14.87 17.34
CA ALA A 250 76.93 13.97 18.40
C ALA A 250 78.10 13.05 17.99
N GLY A 251 78.52 13.05 16.72
CA GLY A 251 79.60 12.20 16.22
C GLY A 251 79.23 10.71 16.08
N ILE A 252 77.95 10.37 16.08
CA ILE A 252 77.44 8.99 15.99
C ILE A 252 77.30 8.60 14.52
N LYS A 253 78.35 8.05 13.91
CA LYS A 253 78.35 7.66 12.49
C LYS A 253 77.81 6.26 12.21
N LYS A 254 78.16 5.29 13.07
CA LYS A 254 77.77 3.88 12.94
C LYS A 254 76.69 3.53 13.98
N PRO A 255 75.95 2.42 13.78
CA PRO A 255 74.94 2.02 14.73
C PRO A 255 75.51 1.84 16.14
N VAL A 256 74.78 2.33 17.13
CA VAL A 256 75.14 2.18 18.54
C VAL A 256 74.64 0.82 19.02
N TYR A 257 75.55 -0.15 19.11
CA TYR A 257 75.27 -1.44 19.74
C TYR A 257 75.60 -1.34 21.22
N SER A 258 74.65 -1.73 22.07
CA SER A 258 74.94 -1.92 23.47
C SER A 258 75.23 -3.40 23.75
N SER A 259 76.36 -3.67 24.40
CA SER A 259 76.80 -4.99 24.85
C SER A 259 75.95 -5.50 26.02
N GLY A 260 74.63 -5.63 25.83
CA GLY A 260 73.70 -6.20 26.81
C GLY A 260 72.97 -5.22 27.75
N MET A 261 73.15 -3.90 27.60
CA MET A 261 72.34 -2.88 28.30
C MET A 261 71.32 -2.24 27.34
N ALA A 262 70.16 -1.77 27.80
CA ALA A 262 69.23 -1.05 26.92
C ALA A 262 69.82 0.32 26.52
N VAL A 263 69.93 0.61 25.23
CA VAL A 263 70.26 1.97 24.77
C VAL A 263 69.03 2.84 24.97
N LYS A 264 69.13 3.88 25.80
CA LYS A 264 68.07 4.86 25.96
C LYS A 264 68.15 5.86 24.81
N ASP A 265 67.32 5.63 23.80
CA ASP A 265 67.24 6.49 22.62
C ASP A 265 66.23 7.62 22.81
N ASP A 266 66.37 8.67 22.01
CA ASP A 266 65.39 9.74 21.91
C ASP A 266 64.14 9.22 21.16
N PRO A 267 62.93 9.35 21.74
CA PRO A 267 61.71 8.85 21.12
C PRO A 267 61.26 9.65 19.88
N ASP A 268 61.69 10.90 19.75
CA ASP A 268 61.30 11.81 18.68
C ASP A 268 62.34 11.83 17.54
N PHE A 269 63.64 11.78 17.89
CA PHE A 269 64.76 11.85 16.95
C PHE A 269 65.82 10.78 17.21
N SER A 270 65.44 9.52 16.99
CA SER A 270 66.32 8.35 17.15
C SER A 270 67.65 8.48 16.39
N VAL A 271 68.77 8.39 17.11
CA VAL A 271 70.14 8.45 16.54
C VAL A 271 70.86 7.09 16.53
N VAL A 272 70.23 6.05 17.07
CA VAL A 272 70.86 4.73 17.29
C VAL A 272 71.32 4.05 16.00
N LEU A 273 70.67 4.32 14.87
CA LEU A 273 71.08 3.77 13.56
C LEU A 273 72.39 4.39 13.03
N GLY A 274 72.83 5.51 13.62
CA GLY A 274 73.98 6.29 13.18
C GLY A 274 73.74 7.08 11.89
N ALA A 275 74.51 8.15 11.69
CA ALA A 275 74.35 9.06 10.57
C ALA A 275 74.32 8.35 9.20
N ASP A 276 75.23 7.39 8.96
CA ASP A 276 75.30 6.67 7.68
C ASP A 276 74.00 5.89 7.37
N GLY A 277 73.42 5.26 8.39
CA GLY A 277 72.20 4.47 8.24
C GLY A 277 70.95 5.33 8.14
N ILE A 278 70.89 6.43 8.90
CA ILE A 278 69.80 7.42 8.83
C ILE A 278 69.79 8.09 7.46
N GLU A 279 70.96 8.50 6.93
CA GLU A 279 71.09 9.07 5.59
C GLU A 279 70.58 8.10 4.52
N ARG A 280 70.95 6.82 4.59
CA ARG A 280 70.45 5.82 3.66
C ARG A 280 68.94 5.63 3.77
N LYS A 281 68.39 5.55 4.99
CA LYS A 281 66.95 5.43 5.23
C LYS A 281 66.19 6.65 4.69
N LEU A 282 66.69 7.85 4.93
CA LEU A 282 66.15 9.10 4.39
C LEU A 282 66.13 9.10 2.85
N ALA A 283 67.19 8.61 2.21
CA ALA A 283 67.24 8.48 0.75
C ALA A 283 66.21 7.47 0.21
N ILE A 284 66.00 6.35 0.91
CA ILE A 284 64.93 5.38 0.57
C ILE A 284 63.57 6.06 0.69
N GLU A 285 63.29 6.69 1.83
CA GLU A 285 62.00 7.33 2.12
C GLU A 285 61.65 8.41 1.07
N LYS A 286 62.64 9.22 0.65
CA LYS A 286 62.49 10.23 -0.40
C LYS A 286 62.30 9.64 -1.81
N SER A 287 62.78 8.41 -2.06
CA SER A 287 62.68 7.76 -3.37
C SER A 287 61.34 7.07 -3.61
N ILE A 288 60.55 6.79 -2.57
CA ILE A 288 59.24 6.14 -2.68
C ILE A 288 58.25 7.14 -3.27
N THR A 289 57.73 6.86 -4.46
CA THR A 289 56.77 7.72 -5.17
C THR A 289 55.35 7.58 -4.61
N ASP A 290 54.85 6.34 -4.48
CA ASP A 290 53.55 6.02 -3.87
C ASP A 290 53.73 5.18 -2.59
N VAL A 291 53.58 5.83 -1.43
CA VAL A 291 53.71 5.18 -0.10
C VAL A 291 52.57 4.19 0.14
N ALA A 292 51.43 4.39 -0.52
CA ALA A 292 50.25 3.57 -0.31
C ALA A 292 50.49 2.11 -0.72
N GLN A 293 51.39 1.85 -1.67
CA GLN A 293 51.72 0.49 -2.11
C GLN A 293 52.42 -0.37 -1.06
N LEU A 294 53.05 0.26 -0.06
CA LEU A 294 53.71 -0.44 1.04
C LEU A 294 52.75 -0.79 2.19
N ASP A 295 51.54 -0.23 2.19
CA ASP A 295 50.52 -0.46 3.21
C ASP A 295 49.63 -1.64 2.80
N ALA A 296 49.70 -2.73 3.56
CA ALA A 296 48.95 -3.96 3.26
C ALA A 296 47.43 -3.74 3.28
N ASP A 297 46.94 -2.93 4.22
CA ASP A 297 45.52 -2.61 4.35
C ASP A 297 45.03 -1.83 3.12
N PHE A 298 45.79 -0.82 2.67
CA PHE A 298 45.51 -0.09 1.44
C PHE A 298 45.39 -1.03 0.24
N ASN A 299 46.35 -1.95 0.07
CA ASN A 299 46.33 -2.91 -1.05
C ASN A 299 45.11 -3.86 -0.97
N ASN A 300 44.74 -4.31 0.23
CA ASN A 300 43.55 -5.15 0.43
C ASN A 300 42.26 -4.40 0.06
N HIS A 301 42.13 -3.13 0.47
CA HIS A 301 40.99 -2.30 0.12
C HIS A 301 40.94 -1.95 -1.37
N GLN A 302 42.09 -1.71 -2.00
CA GLN A 302 42.19 -1.52 -3.44
C GLN A 302 41.69 -2.76 -4.19
N TYR A 303 42.12 -3.96 -3.77
CA TYR A 303 41.62 -5.21 -4.33
C TYR A 303 40.10 -5.35 -4.16
N GLN A 304 39.56 -5.04 -2.97
CA GLN A 304 38.11 -5.06 -2.74
C GLN A 304 37.37 -4.10 -3.68
N LEU A 305 37.87 -2.87 -3.86
CA LEU A 305 37.30 -1.88 -4.79
C LEU A 305 37.32 -2.39 -6.24
N ASP A 306 38.41 -3.03 -6.67
CA ASP A 306 38.50 -3.62 -8.00
C ASP A 306 37.51 -4.77 -8.19
N GLN A 307 37.24 -5.55 -7.14
CA GLN A 307 36.21 -6.58 -7.16
C GLN A 307 34.80 -5.97 -7.18
N LEU A 308 34.54 -4.91 -6.42
CA LEU A 308 33.28 -4.16 -6.43
C LEU A 308 32.97 -3.61 -7.84
N ARG A 309 33.98 -3.05 -8.53
CA ARG A 309 33.84 -2.51 -9.89
C ARG A 309 33.55 -3.56 -10.96
N LYS A 310 33.85 -4.83 -10.69
CA LYS A 310 33.54 -5.96 -11.59
C LYS A 310 32.13 -6.52 -11.37
N ILE A 311 31.44 -6.13 -10.29
CA ILE A 311 30.06 -6.56 -10.06
C ILE A 311 29.21 -6.02 -11.20
N THR A 312 28.52 -6.94 -11.88
CA THR A 312 27.42 -6.60 -12.77
C THR A 312 26.14 -6.97 -12.07
N VAL A 313 25.25 -5.99 -11.87
CA VAL A 313 23.89 -6.24 -11.38
C VAL A 313 23.09 -6.72 -12.58
N GLU A 314 22.76 -8.02 -12.61
CA GLU A 314 21.99 -8.58 -13.74
C GLU A 314 20.53 -8.19 -13.57
N ASP A 315 19.92 -7.67 -14.65
CA ASP A 315 18.51 -7.30 -14.67
C ASP A 315 17.63 -8.55 -14.62
N THR A 316 17.33 -8.99 -13.40
CA THR A 316 16.60 -10.22 -13.13
C THR A 316 15.14 -9.87 -12.95
N GLN A 317 14.28 -10.38 -13.84
CA GLN A 317 12.84 -10.28 -13.65
C GLN A 317 12.43 -11.21 -12.51
N PHE A 318 11.66 -10.69 -11.57
CA PHE A 318 11.15 -11.47 -10.44
C PHE A 318 9.70 -11.08 -10.19
N GLU A 319 8.94 -11.95 -9.51
CA GLU A 319 7.59 -11.59 -9.09
C GLU A 319 7.63 -11.12 -7.63
N PRO A 320 7.13 -9.91 -7.31
CA PRO A 320 7.16 -9.38 -5.94
C PRO A 320 6.16 -10.09 -5.00
N PHE A 321 5.31 -10.96 -5.53
CA PHE A 321 4.28 -11.69 -4.80
C PHE A 321 4.05 -13.08 -5.41
N LYS A 322 3.22 -13.89 -4.75
CA LYS A 322 2.63 -15.13 -5.24
C LYS A 322 1.12 -15.03 -5.26
N TYR A 323 0.49 -15.43 -6.37
CA TYR A 323 -0.95 -15.59 -6.44
C TYR A 323 -1.41 -16.83 -5.65
N GLN A 324 -2.32 -16.61 -4.69
CA GLN A 324 -3.21 -17.66 -4.16
C GLN A 324 -4.48 -17.77 -5.00
N LEU A 325 -4.87 -16.65 -5.61
CA LEU A 325 -5.94 -16.56 -6.62
C LEU A 325 -5.50 -15.53 -7.66
N SER A 326 -5.30 -15.97 -8.90
CA SER A 326 -5.10 -15.06 -10.04
C SER A 326 -6.39 -14.27 -10.32
N PRO A 327 -6.33 -13.08 -10.96
CA PRO A 327 -7.51 -12.31 -11.34
C PRO A 327 -8.62 -13.18 -11.95
N SER A 328 -9.72 -13.31 -11.20
CA SER A 328 -10.83 -14.20 -11.55
C SER A 328 -11.66 -13.62 -12.70
N LEU A 329 -12.16 -14.47 -13.59
CA LEU A 329 -13.24 -14.08 -14.51
C LEU A 329 -14.59 -14.27 -13.78
N PRO A 330 -15.27 -13.19 -13.34
CA PRO A 330 -16.46 -13.32 -12.50
C PRO A 330 -17.63 -13.93 -13.27
N VAL A 331 -18.22 -14.99 -12.70
CA VAL A 331 -19.39 -15.69 -13.25
C VAL A 331 -20.72 -15.19 -12.68
N THR A 332 -20.67 -14.47 -11.56
CA THR A 332 -21.83 -13.88 -10.87
C THR A 332 -21.72 -12.37 -10.80
N LYS A 333 -22.86 -11.68 -10.94
CA LYS A 333 -22.95 -10.21 -10.88
C LYS A 333 -23.02 -9.73 -9.42
N ASP A 334 -22.39 -8.59 -9.12
CA ASP A 334 -22.36 -8.02 -7.77
C ASP A 334 -23.60 -7.18 -7.41
N ASN A 335 -24.57 -7.04 -8.32
CA ASN A 335 -25.80 -6.28 -8.08
C ASN A 335 -26.78 -7.06 -7.18
N PRO A 336 -27.65 -6.41 -6.37
CA PRO A 336 -28.73 -7.11 -5.69
C PRO A 336 -29.50 -7.91 -6.75
N GLY A 337 -29.60 -9.22 -6.53
CA GLY A 337 -30.15 -10.13 -7.52
C GLY A 337 -31.49 -9.60 -8.02
N LYS A 338 -31.77 -9.72 -9.33
CA LYS A 338 -33.02 -9.18 -9.92
C LYS A 338 -34.26 -9.58 -9.11
N ALA A 339 -34.25 -10.78 -8.53
CA ALA A 339 -35.27 -11.28 -7.62
C ALA A 339 -35.51 -10.38 -6.40
N ILE A 340 -34.45 -9.85 -5.75
CA ILE A 340 -34.55 -8.96 -4.59
C ILE A 340 -35.20 -7.64 -4.98
N VAL A 341 -34.81 -7.06 -6.11
CA VAL A 341 -35.40 -5.80 -6.61
C VAL A 341 -36.88 -5.97 -6.94
N ILE A 342 -37.23 -7.08 -7.62
CA ILE A 342 -38.62 -7.42 -7.95
C ILE A 342 -39.44 -7.66 -6.67
N LEU A 343 -38.89 -8.37 -5.69
CA LEU A 343 -39.54 -8.66 -4.42
C LEU A 343 -39.83 -7.37 -3.64
N LEU A 344 -38.83 -6.48 -3.52
CA LEU A 344 -39.00 -5.19 -2.83
C LEU A 344 -40.03 -4.31 -3.54
N ALA A 345 -40.00 -4.25 -4.88
CA ALA A 345 -40.98 -3.51 -5.65
C ALA A 345 -42.40 -4.07 -5.45
N ALA A 346 -42.55 -5.40 -5.46
CA ALA A 346 -43.83 -6.07 -5.21
C ALA A 346 -44.38 -5.78 -3.80
N MET A 347 -43.51 -5.79 -2.77
CA MET A 347 -43.89 -5.42 -1.39
C MET A 347 -44.39 -3.98 -1.31
N ILE A 348 -43.67 -3.03 -1.90
CA ILE A 348 -44.08 -1.62 -1.94
C ILE A 348 -45.42 -1.47 -2.67
N GLY A 349 -45.59 -2.16 -3.81
CA GLY A 349 -46.84 -2.17 -4.57
C GLY A 349 -48.02 -2.71 -3.77
N GLY A 350 -47.81 -3.76 -2.96
CA GLY A 350 -48.83 -4.32 -2.08
C GLY A 350 -49.28 -3.32 -1.01
N VAL A 351 -48.34 -2.69 -0.31
CA VAL A 351 -48.65 -1.67 0.71
C VAL A 351 -49.40 -0.49 0.11
N LEU A 352 -48.95 0.02 -1.04
CA LEU A 352 -49.60 1.14 -1.73
C LEU A 352 -50.99 0.76 -2.22
N ALA A 353 -51.18 -0.43 -2.78
CA ALA A 353 -52.49 -0.88 -3.24
C ALA A 353 -53.49 -1.03 -2.09
N CYS A 354 -53.04 -1.58 -0.95
CA CYS A 354 -53.85 -1.62 0.28
C CYS A 354 -54.23 -0.20 0.73
N ALA A 355 -53.27 0.73 0.77
CA ALA A 355 -53.54 2.11 1.18
C ALA A 355 -54.56 2.82 0.26
N VAL A 356 -54.45 2.64 -1.06
CA VAL A 356 -55.39 3.21 -2.05
C VAL A 356 -56.81 2.64 -1.88
N VAL A 357 -56.93 1.32 -1.65
CA VAL A 357 -58.22 0.67 -1.42
C VAL A 357 -58.88 1.23 -0.16
N LEU A 358 -58.14 1.33 0.95
CA LEU A 358 -58.65 1.85 2.21
C LEU A 358 -59.04 3.33 2.12
N LEU A 359 -58.22 4.15 1.46
CA LEU A 359 -58.55 5.57 1.19
C LEU A 359 -59.82 5.70 0.36
N ARG A 360 -59.97 4.89 -0.70
CA ARG A 360 -61.16 4.91 -1.56
C ARG A 360 -62.42 4.51 -0.80
N HIS A 361 -62.30 3.50 0.07
CA HIS A 361 -63.37 3.05 0.95
C HIS A 361 -63.76 4.15 1.95
N ALA A 362 -62.78 4.75 2.63
CA ALA A 362 -63.02 5.86 3.58
C ALA A 362 -63.65 7.10 2.92
N MET A 363 -63.28 7.41 1.67
CA MET A 363 -63.89 8.51 0.91
C MET A 363 -65.33 8.19 0.47
N SER A 364 -65.62 6.93 0.15
CA SER A 364 -66.95 6.49 -0.25
C SER A 364 -67.89 6.43 0.97
N ALA A 365 -67.38 6.02 2.14
CA ALA A 365 -68.07 6.06 3.43
C ALA A 365 -68.29 7.47 4.01
N ARG A 366 -67.71 8.52 3.39
CA ARG A 366 -67.96 9.94 3.69
C ARG A 366 -68.95 10.61 2.73
N ARG A 367 -69.26 9.98 1.59
CA ARG A 367 -70.21 10.49 0.58
C ARG A 367 -71.63 9.93 0.72
N VAL A 368 -71.79 8.92 1.57
CA VAL A 368 -73.06 8.46 2.13
C VAL A 368 -73.20 9.13 3.49
#